data_AF-M5FVY9-F1
#
_entry.id   AF-M5FVY9-F1
#
_cell.length_a   1.000
_cell.length_b   1.000
_cell.length_c   1.000
_cell.angle_alpha   90.00
_cell.angle_beta   90.00
_cell.angle_gamma   90.00
#
_symmetry.space_group_name_H-M   'P 1'
#
loop_
_entity.id
_entity.type
_entity.pdbx_description
1 polymer ?
#
loop_
_entity_poly.entity_id
_entity_poly.type
_entity_poly.pdbx_seq_one_letter_code
_entity_poly.pdbx_strand_id
1 'polypeptide(L)'
;MTCAVTESVSIGCPSCSMHNCTLPLPNTKACFCLAHADQATICTIYSCTAPTQEGCQTCSDPLHQAKEEDYCSAGKSCGLLTQWQQLAYLRGEPKLLNTQFGRHCMHNEQLLVHPCGVIIGHSTFYGSEALTWVMDFLLKVFPTMASMPLVLFFDNNCSLLWHIANRVVAPHFAQTALLVDIFHFKNHHSHGDTFCGTHCNASTYPKLYDPITKWWVFNSSICKQSNTWLRKYQGQL
;
A
#
# COMPACT_ATOMS: atom_id res chain seq x y z
N MET A 1 -22.40 -5.15 19.57
CA MET A 1 -21.29 -4.23 19.25
C MET A 1 -20.79 -4.59 17.87
N THR A 2 -20.63 -3.63 16.95
CA THR A 2 -20.16 -3.88 15.57
C THR A 2 -18.67 -3.58 15.46
N CYS A 3 -17.97 -4.35 14.62
CA CYS A 3 -16.54 -4.20 14.41
C CYS A 3 -16.19 -4.47 12.95
N ALA A 4 -15.24 -3.73 12.41
CA ALA A 4 -14.57 -4.03 11.15
C ALA A 4 -13.05 -3.95 11.33
N VAL A 5 -12.32 -4.64 10.47
CA VAL A 5 -10.85 -4.69 10.47
C VAL A 5 -10.40 -4.40 9.05
N THR A 6 -9.44 -3.50 8.88
CA THR A 6 -8.85 -3.19 7.57
C THR A 6 -7.35 -3.35 7.59
N GLU A 7 -6.82 -3.93 6.51
CA GLU A 7 -5.41 -4.16 6.29
C GLU A 7 -5.15 -4.26 4.79
N SER A 8 -3.93 -3.90 4.38
CA SER A 8 -3.49 -3.99 3.00
C SER A 8 -2.82 -5.33 2.69
N VAL A 9 -2.86 -5.73 1.42
CA VAL A 9 -2.08 -6.85 0.88
C VAL A 9 -1.54 -6.52 -0.50
N SER A 10 -0.23 -6.68 -0.69
CA SER A 10 0.39 -6.58 -2.01
C SER A 10 0.26 -7.90 -2.76
N ILE A 11 -0.54 -7.90 -3.84
CA ILE A 11 -0.76 -9.07 -4.71
C ILE A 11 0.13 -9.01 -5.97
N GLY A 12 0.73 -7.85 -6.26
CA GLY A 12 1.65 -7.68 -7.38
C GLY A 12 0.97 -7.73 -8.75
N CYS A 13 -0.29 -7.30 -8.84
CA CYS A 13 -1.02 -7.24 -10.11
C CYS A 13 -0.47 -6.11 -11.00
N PRO A 14 -0.19 -6.38 -12.28
CA PRO A 14 0.28 -5.36 -13.21
C PRO A 14 -0.70 -4.19 -13.31
N SER A 15 -0.16 -2.98 -13.33
CA SER A 15 -0.93 -1.75 -13.54
C SER A 15 -0.19 -0.80 -14.47
N CYS A 16 -0.89 0.24 -14.92
CA CYS A 16 -0.27 1.30 -15.71
C CYS A 16 0.92 1.90 -14.94
N SER A 17 2.07 2.06 -15.62
CA SER A 17 3.29 2.62 -15.03
C SER A 17 3.18 4.10 -14.65
N MET A 18 2.16 4.80 -15.15
CA MET A 18 1.84 6.15 -14.68
C MET A 18 1.36 6.13 -13.23
N HIS A 19 2.02 6.93 -12.39
CA HIS A 19 1.73 7.01 -10.96
C HIS A 19 0.25 7.34 -10.69
N ASN A 20 -0.38 6.57 -9.80
CA ASN A 20 -1.81 6.66 -9.44
C ASN A 20 -2.81 6.46 -10.60
N CYS A 21 -2.38 5.95 -11.76
CA CYS A 21 -3.30 5.62 -12.83
C CYS A 21 -4.14 4.39 -12.47
N THR A 22 -5.46 4.53 -12.54
CA THR A 22 -6.43 3.47 -12.24
C THR A 22 -6.97 2.78 -13.50
N LEU A 23 -6.60 3.27 -14.68
CA LEU A 23 -7.10 2.73 -15.95
C LEU A 23 -6.47 1.35 -16.24
N PRO A 24 -7.28 0.40 -16.75
CA PRO A 24 -6.78 -0.94 -17.02
C PRO A 24 -5.76 -0.94 -18.16
N LEU A 25 -4.85 -1.90 -18.10
CA LEU A 25 -3.94 -2.20 -19.20
C LEU A 25 -4.73 -2.85 -20.36
N PRO A 26 -4.40 -2.53 -21.62
CA PRO A 26 -5.09 -3.12 -22.77
C PRO A 26 -4.83 -4.62 -22.93
N ASN A 27 -3.72 -5.13 -22.39
CA ASN A 27 -3.38 -6.55 -22.36
C ASN A 27 -2.33 -6.84 -21.28
N THR A 28 -2.04 -8.12 -21.05
CA THR A 28 -1.11 -8.59 -20.01
C THR A 28 0.36 -8.21 -20.25
N LYS A 29 0.74 -7.79 -21.45
CA LYS A 29 2.12 -7.38 -21.79
C LYS A 29 2.32 -5.87 -21.77
N ALA A 30 1.25 -5.07 -21.75
CA ALA A 30 1.36 -3.62 -21.78
C ALA A 30 1.85 -3.05 -20.44
N CYS A 31 2.71 -2.02 -20.49
CA CYS A 31 3.13 -1.26 -19.32
C CYS A 31 2.25 -0.03 -19.07
N PHE A 32 1.57 0.46 -20.10
CA PHE A 32 0.72 1.65 -20.03
C PHE A 32 -0.70 1.34 -20.50
N CYS A 33 -1.69 2.05 -19.93
CA CYS A 33 -3.06 1.99 -20.40
C CYS A 33 -3.20 2.74 -21.74
N LEU A 34 -4.35 2.60 -22.41
CA LEU A 34 -4.60 3.28 -23.69
C LEU A 34 -4.49 4.81 -23.60
N ALA A 35 -4.84 5.40 -22.47
CA ALA A 35 -4.75 6.85 -22.25
C ALA A 35 -3.31 7.35 -22.06
N HIS A 36 -2.37 6.46 -21.74
CA HIS A 36 -0.96 6.77 -21.54
C HIS A 36 -0.06 6.00 -22.52
N ALA A 37 -0.60 5.61 -23.68
CA ALA A 37 0.13 4.82 -24.67
C ALA A 37 1.34 5.58 -25.24
N ASP A 38 1.27 6.92 -25.26
CA ASP A 38 2.36 7.83 -25.65
C ASP A 38 3.61 7.65 -24.78
N GLN A 39 3.42 7.39 -23.48
CA GLN A 39 4.51 7.20 -22.52
C GLN A 39 5.37 5.97 -22.83
N ALA A 40 4.81 4.98 -23.55
CA ALA A 40 5.57 3.81 -24.01
C ALA A 40 6.66 4.16 -25.05
N THR A 41 6.56 5.34 -25.67
CA THR A 41 7.52 5.83 -26.66
C THR A 41 8.56 6.78 -26.08
N ILE A 42 8.51 7.04 -24.77
CA ILE A 42 9.43 7.93 -24.06
C ILE A 42 10.42 7.09 -23.26
N CYS A 43 11.68 7.51 -23.25
CA CYS A 43 12.74 6.86 -22.51
C CYS A 43 12.37 6.65 -21.02
N THR A 44 12.54 5.43 -20.52
CA THR A 44 12.20 5.04 -19.12
C THR A 44 13.02 5.73 -18.01
N ILE A 45 14.04 6.51 -18.40
CA ILE A 45 14.80 7.32 -17.44
C ILE A 45 13.92 8.50 -17.02
N TYR A 46 13.61 8.63 -15.73
CA TYR A 46 12.63 9.62 -15.23
C TYR A 46 12.91 11.08 -15.62
N SER A 47 14.18 11.44 -15.87
CA SER A 47 14.57 12.80 -16.27
C SER A 47 14.70 12.98 -17.79
N CYS A 48 14.38 11.97 -18.59
CA CYS A 48 14.51 11.99 -20.04
C CYS A 48 13.14 12.04 -20.71
N THR A 49 13.02 12.87 -21.75
CA THR A 49 11.82 12.98 -22.58
C THR A 49 12.07 12.58 -24.02
N ALA A 50 13.28 12.08 -24.33
CA ALA A 50 13.65 11.64 -25.67
C ALA A 50 12.91 10.35 -26.04
N PRO A 51 12.62 10.14 -27.34
CA PRO A 51 11.91 8.95 -27.79
C PRO A 51 12.77 7.68 -27.62
N THR A 52 12.11 6.55 -27.39
CA THR A 52 12.76 5.23 -27.34
C THR A 52 13.27 4.81 -28.72
N GLN A 53 14.30 3.97 -28.74
CA GLN A 53 14.75 3.27 -29.95
C GLN A 53 13.88 2.03 -30.20
N GLU A 54 13.83 1.57 -31.45
CA GLU A 54 13.10 0.36 -31.80
C GLU A 54 13.65 -0.85 -31.03
N GLY A 55 12.78 -1.54 -30.28
CA GLY A 55 13.16 -2.69 -29.45
C GLY A 55 13.79 -2.36 -28.10
N CYS A 56 13.99 -1.08 -27.77
CA CYS A 56 14.55 -0.62 -26.48
C CYS A 56 13.51 0.15 -25.65
N GLN A 57 13.68 0.18 -24.33
CA GLN A 57 12.96 1.06 -23.40
C GLN A 57 13.68 2.40 -23.17
N THR A 58 14.87 2.57 -23.76
CA THR A 58 15.70 3.75 -23.65
C THR A 58 15.89 4.48 -24.98
N CYS A 59 16.29 5.75 -24.92
CA CYS A 59 16.66 6.54 -26.09
C CYS A 59 18.06 6.19 -26.60
N SER A 60 18.57 6.93 -27.59
CA SER A 60 19.91 6.72 -28.16
C SER A 60 21.07 7.21 -27.28
N ASP A 61 20.80 7.66 -26.06
CA ASP A 61 21.86 8.06 -25.12
C ASP A 61 22.63 6.80 -24.64
N PRO A 62 23.95 6.72 -24.86
CA PRO A 62 24.75 5.55 -24.47
C PRO A 62 24.66 5.22 -22.98
N LEU A 63 24.49 6.21 -22.10
CA LEU A 63 24.36 5.98 -20.66
C LEU A 63 23.03 5.33 -20.30
N HIS A 64 21.97 5.64 -21.07
CA HIS A 64 20.65 5.06 -20.86
C HIS A 64 20.63 3.62 -21.38
N GLN A 65 21.20 3.39 -22.57
CA GLN A 65 21.33 2.07 -23.18
C GLN A 65 22.15 1.11 -22.32
N ALA A 66 23.32 1.55 -21.83
CA ALA A 66 24.14 0.75 -20.92
C ALA A 66 23.34 0.30 -19.69
N LYS A 67 22.43 1.14 -19.19
CA LYS A 67 21.56 0.80 -18.06
C LYS A 67 20.50 -0.26 -18.39
N GLU A 68 19.97 -0.22 -19.60
CA GLU A 68 19.05 -1.24 -20.09
C GLU A 68 19.78 -2.57 -20.31
N GLU A 69 21.00 -2.54 -20.84
CA GLU A 69 21.88 -3.71 -20.97
C GLU A 69 22.25 -4.31 -19.62
N ASP A 70 22.60 -3.46 -18.65
CA ASP A 70 22.83 -3.87 -17.26
C ASP A 70 21.59 -4.53 -16.65
N TYR A 71 20.39 -3.98 -16.88
CA TYR A 71 19.14 -4.58 -16.42
C TYR A 71 18.87 -5.95 -17.08
N CYS A 72 19.01 -6.03 -18.40
CA CYS A 72 18.83 -7.26 -19.16
C CYS A 72 19.84 -8.35 -18.78
N SER A 73 21.07 -7.97 -18.44
CA SER A 73 22.12 -8.89 -17.97
C SER A 73 21.93 -9.29 -16.51
N ALA A 74 21.48 -8.36 -15.64
CA ALA A 74 21.15 -8.60 -14.24
C ALA A 74 19.88 -9.46 -14.04
N GLY A 75 19.07 -9.65 -15.09
CA GLY A 75 18.05 -10.72 -15.15
C GLY A 75 18.59 -12.13 -14.86
N LYS A 76 19.91 -12.29 -14.66
CA LYS A 76 20.59 -13.50 -14.22
C LYS A 76 21.00 -13.53 -12.73
N SER A 77 20.82 -12.46 -11.93
CA SER A 77 21.16 -12.48 -10.49
C SER A 77 20.60 -11.29 -9.69
N CYS A 78 19.39 -11.44 -9.15
CA CYS A 78 18.67 -10.45 -8.31
C CYS A 78 19.32 -10.16 -6.93
N GLY A 79 20.48 -10.73 -6.61
CA GLY A 79 20.99 -10.81 -5.23
C GLY A 79 21.91 -9.69 -4.73
N LEU A 80 22.39 -8.78 -5.59
CA LEU A 80 23.54 -7.91 -5.22
C LEU A 80 23.23 -6.41 -5.17
N LEU A 81 22.07 -5.94 -5.62
CA LEU A 81 21.85 -4.50 -5.87
C LEU A 81 21.90 -3.58 -4.64
N THR A 82 21.58 -4.08 -3.43
CA THR A 82 21.57 -3.26 -2.21
C THR A 82 22.96 -2.95 -1.64
N GLN A 83 23.94 -3.83 -1.82
CA GLN A 83 25.30 -3.62 -1.30
C GLN A 83 26.11 -2.64 -2.17
N TRP A 84 25.82 -2.61 -3.47
CA TRP A 84 26.55 -1.77 -4.43
C TRP A 84 26.10 -0.31 -4.36
N GLN A 85 24.82 -0.06 -4.09
CA GLN A 85 24.29 1.29 -3.88
C GLN A 85 24.95 2.00 -2.69
N GLN A 86 25.20 1.29 -1.59
CA GLN A 86 25.88 1.86 -0.42
C GLN A 86 27.36 2.14 -0.71
N LEU A 87 28.04 1.24 -1.44
CA LEU A 87 29.44 1.42 -1.81
C LEU A 87 29.66 2.54 -2.83
N ALA A 88 28.73 2.75 -3.78
CA ALA A 88 28.81 3.84 -4.77
C ALA A 88 28.61 5.22 -4.11
N TYR A 89 27.70 5.31 -3.13
CA TYR A 89 27.51 6.53 -2.33
C TYR A 89 28.78 6.93 -1.57
N LEU A 90 29.47 5.96 -0.97
CA LEU A 90 30.74 6.20 -0.27
C LEU A 90 31.90 6.57 -1.20
N ARG A 91 31.82 6.22 -2.49
CA ARG A 91 32.84 6.53 -3.51
C ARG A 91 32.61 7.86 -4.24
N GLY A 92 31.51 8.57 -3.97
CA GLY A 92 31.21 9.83 -4.63
C GLY A 92 30.84 9.68 -6.12
N GLU A 93 30.35 8.51 -6.51
CA GLU A 93 29.93 8.25 -7.89
C GLU A 93 28.65 9.03 -8.24
N PRO A 94 28.44 9.40 -9.53
CA PRO A 94 27.27 10.16 -9.96
C PRO A 94 25.97 9.45 -9.55
N LYS A 95 24.96 10.25 -9.18
CA LYS A 95 23.63 9.73 -8.79
C LYS A 95 23.14 8.73 -9.83
N LEU A 96 22.80 7.53 -9.37
CA LEU A 96 22.10 6.53 -10.17
C LEU A 96 20.90 7.19 -10.87
N LEU A 97 20.89 7.19 -12.20
CA LEU A 97 19.70 7.57 -12.97
C LEU A 97 18.50 6.76 -12.46
N ASN A 98 17.42 7.40 -12.02
CA ASN A 98 16.22 6.64 -11.67
C ASN A 98 15.59 6.09 -12.96
N THR A 99 15.24 4.82 -12.97
CA THR A 99 14.72 4.10 -14.14
C THR A 99 13.62 3.14 -13.76
N GLN A 100 12.72 2.79 -14.69
CA GLN A 100 11.70 1.79 -14.46
C GLN A 100 11.61 0.78 -15.62
N PHE A 101 12.55 -0.17 -15.66
CA PHE A 101 12.56 -1.24 -16.69
C PHE A 101 11.54 -2.35 -16.42
N GLY A 102 11.17 -2.55 -15.15
CA GLY A 102 10.22 -3.57 -14.73
C GLY A 102 8.78 -3.12 -14.89
N ARG A 103 7.85 -4.08 -14.91
CA ARG A 103 6.42 -3.78 -14.88
C ARG A 103 6.04 -3.09 -13.58
N HIS A 104 5.23 -2.04 -13.68
CA HIS A 104 4.59 -1.44 -12.52
C HIS A 104 3.47 -2.37 -12.03
N CYS A 105 3.39 -2.53 -10.72
CA CYS A 105 2.31 -3.25 -10.07
C CYS A 105 1.56 -2.29 -9.16
N MET A 106 0.27 -2.54 -8.97
CA MET A 106 -0.48 -1.83 -7.94
C MET A 106 0.20 -2.01 -6.58
N HIS A 107 0.16 -0.98 -5.74
CA HIS A 107 0.79 -0.98 -4.43
C HIS A 107 0.17 -2.05 -3.51
N ASN A 108 -1.15 -2.04 -3.37
CA ASN A 108 -1.88 -3.02 -2.56
C ASN A 108 -3.37 -3.10 -2.91
N GLU A 109 -4.00 -4.21 -2.52
CA GLU A 109 -5.44 -4.24 -2.24
C GLU A 109 -5.65 -3.90 -0.76
N GLN A 110 -6.52 -2.95 -0.48
CA GLN A 110 -7.03 -2.70 0.87
C GLN A 110 -8.27 -3.55 1.08
N LEU A 111 -8.31 -4.34 2.15
CA LEU A 111 -9.50 -5.11 2.51
C LEU A 111 -10.18 -4.51 3.72
N LEU A 112 -11.49 -4.75 3.83
CA LEU A 112 -12.29 -4.48 5.00
C LEU A 112 -13.11 -5.73 5.34
N VAL A 113 -12.90 -6.26 6.54
CA VAL A 113 -13.37 -7.58 6.94
C VAL A 113 -14.04 -7.51 8.30
N HIS A 114 -15.18 -8.18 8.46
CA HIS A 114 -15.77 -8.38 9.78
C HIS A 114 -14.98 -9.45 10.57
N PRO A 115 -15.00 -9.42 11.92
CA PRO A 115 -14.34 -10.43 12.75
C PRO A 115 -14.73 -11.89 12.46
N CYS A 116 -15.89 -12.12 11.84
CA CYS A 116 -16.34 -13.45 11.40
C CYS A 116 -15.71 -13.94 10.08
N GLY A 117 -14.84 -13.15 9.45
CA GLY A 117 -14.16 -13.49 8.19
C GLY A 117 -14.89 -13.06 6.92
N VAL A 118 -16.05 -12.40 7.04
CA VAL A 118 -16.77 -11.87 5.88
C VAL A 118 -16.08 -10.59 5.38
N ILE A 119 -15.61 -10.61 4.13
CA ILE A 119 -15.10 -9.42 3.43
C ILE A 119 -16.31 -8.56 3.05
N ILE A 120 -16.33 -7.32 3.52
CA ILE A 120 -17.42 -6.35 3.27
C ILE A 120 -17.04 -5.25 2.29
N GLY A 121 -15.75 -5.11 2.01
CA GLY A 121 -15.27 -4.19 1.00
C GLY A 121 -13.81 -4.46 0.66
N HIS A 122 -13.42 -4.04 -0.53
CA HIS A 122 -12.02 -3.94 -0.91
C HIS A 122 -11.81 -2.75 -1.84
N SER A 123 -10.57 -2.30 -1.96
CA SER A 123 -10.16 -1.25 -2.89
C SER A 123 -8.72 -1.42 -3.34
N THR A 124 -8.47 -1.29 -4.63
CA THR A 124 -7.13 -1.27 -5.20
C THR A 124 -6.47 0.09 -5.00
N PHE A 125 -5.27 0.11 -4.42
CA PHE A 125 -4.43 1.29 -4.28
C PHE A 125 -3.22 1.16 -5.20
N TYR A 126 -3.03 2.13 -6.09
CA TYR A 126 -2.07 2.01 -7.20
C TYR A 126 -0.69 2.53 -6.86
N GLY A 127 -0.57 3.74 -6.31
CA GLY A 127 0.74 4.38 -6.07
C GLY A 127 1.20 4.39 -4.62
N SER A 128 0.30 4.28 -3.65
CA SER A 128 0.64 4.23 -2.21
C SER A 128 -0.57 3.84 -1.37
N GLU A 129 -0.32 3.40 -0.13
CA GLU A 129 -1.33 3.31 0.92
C GLU A 129 -1.51 4.67 1.61
N ALA A 130 -1.99 5.66 0.86
CA ALA A 130 -2.20 7.01 1.38
C ALA A 130 -3.41 7.06 2.33
N LEU A 131 -3.28 7.80 3.44
CA LEU A 131 -4.35 7.95 4.44
C LEU A 131 -5.64 8.53 3.85
N THR A 132 -5.53 9.42 2.84
CA THR A 132 -6.70 9.94 2.12
C THR A 132 -7.44 8.84 1.36
N TRP A 133 -6.72 7.88 0.77
CA TRP A 133 -7.32 6.77 0.04
C TRP A 133 -8.01 5.78 1.00
N VAL A 134 -7.39 5.51 2.15
CA VAL A 134 -8.03 4.71 3.23
C VAL A 134 -9.30 5.40 3.73
N MET A 135 -9.24 6.71 3.98
CA MET A 135 -10.40 7.50 4.42
C MET A 135 -11.52 7.46 3.36
N ASP A 136 -11.21 7.74 2.09
CA ASP A 136 -12.19 7.73 1.00
C ASP A 136 -12.80 6.33 0.81
N PHE A 137 -11.99 5.28 0.94
CA PHE A 137 -12.45 3.90 0.93
C PHE A 137 -13.45 3.61 2.07
N LEU A 138 -13.12 4.00 3.29
CA LEU A 138 -14.02 3.83 4.45
C LEU A 138 -15.33 4.60 4.28
N LEU A 139 -15.28 5.84 3.78
CA LEU A 139 -16.48 6.64 3.49
C LEU A 139 -17.33 6.03 2.39
N LYS A 140 -16.70 5.37 1.40
CA LYS A 140 -17.42 4.68 0.33
C LYS A 140 -18.13 3.42 0.83
N VAL A 141 -17.49 2.63 1.70
CA VAL A 141 -18.10 1.42 2.28
C VAL A 141 -19.14 1.77 3.36
N PHE A 142 -18.88 2.81 4.14
CA PHE A 142 -19.76 3.31 5.20
C PHE A 142 -20.21 4.74 4.90
N PRO A 143 -21.19 4.94 3.98
CA PRO A 143 -21.56 6.27 3.49
C PRO A 143 -22.26 7.16 4.53
N THR A 144 -22.63 6.62 5.69
CA THR A 144 -23.28 7.36 6.77
C THR A 144 -22.62 7.11 8.12
N MET A 145 -22.77 8.05 9.06
CA MET A 145 -22.36 7.85 10.46
C MET A 145 -22.97 6.60 11.09
N ALA A 146 -24.22 6.27 10.74
CA ALA A 146 -24.91 5.10 11.27
C ALA A 146 -24.39 3.77 10.71
N SER A 147 -23.80 3.79 9.51
CA SER A 147 -23.19 2.59 8.90
C SER A 147 -21.78 2.30 9.42
N MET A 148 -21.11 3.27 10.04
CA MET A 148 -19.78 3.07 10.61
C MET A 148 -19.84 2.05 11.76
N PRO A 149 -18.84 1.16 11.89
CA PRO A 149 -18.78 0.24 13.01
C PRO A 149 -18.47 0.99 14.31
N LEU A 150 -18.85 0.41 15.45
CA LEU A 150 -18.45 0.96 16.75
C LEU A 150 -16.94 0.83 16.99
N VAL A 151 -16.30 -0.16 16.36
CA VAL A 151 -14.85 -0.40 16.43
C VAL A 151 -14.31 -0.63 15.03
N LEU A 152 -13.25 0.08 14.68
CA LEU A 152 -12.50 -0.16 13.45
C LEU A 152 -11.04 -0.42 13.80
N PHE A 153 -10.54 -1.60 13.45
CA PHE A 153 -9.12 -1.91 13.55
C PHE A 153 -8.39 -1.59 12.25
N PHE A 154 -7.26 -0.88 12.38
CA PHE A 154 -6.32 -0.60 11.30
C PHE A 154 -4.96 -0.35 11.94
N ASP A 155 -3.92 -0.99 11.41
CA ASP A 155 -2.56 -0.89 11.93
C ASP A 155 -2.05 0.56 12.01
N ASN A 156 -2.43 1.41 11.05
CA ASN A 156 -2.03 2.82 11.03
C ASN A 156 -3.17 3.77 11.48
N ASN A 157 -4.06 3.32 12.37
CA ASN A 157 -5.16 4.15 12.88
C ASN A 157 -4.67 5.40 13.61
N CYS A 158 -3.49 5.37 14.22
CA CYS A 158 -2.92 6.53 14.90
C CYS A 158 -2.67 7.68 13.91
N SER A 159 -2.10 7.40 12.74
CA SER A 159 -1.94 8.41 11.69
C SER A 159 -3.27 8.78 11.04
N LEU A 160 -4.16 7.80 10.84
CA LEU A 160 -5.49 8.05 10.25
C LEU A 160 -6.33 8.99 11.13
N LEU A 161 -6.39 8.74 12.43
CA LEU A 161 -7.11 9.57 13.39
C LEU A 161 -6.55 11.00 13.41
N TRP A 162 -5.22 11.14 13.46
CA TRP A 162 -4.57 12.46 13.39
C TRP A 162 -4.90 13.19 12.08
N HIS A 163 -4.90 12.45 10.96
CA HIS A 163 -5.25 12.97 9.64
C HIS A 163 -6.72 13.42 9.54
N ILE A 164 -7.63 12.73 10.23
CA ILE A 164 -9.08 13.03 10.25
C ILE A 164 -9.40 14.18 11.20
N ALA A 165 -8.73 14.30 12.35
CA ALA A 165 -9.11 15.18 13.46
C ALA A 165 -9.33 16.65 13.07
N ASN A 166 -8.62 17.14 12.04
CA ASN A 166 -8.69 18.52 11.56
C ASN A 166 -9.47 18.68 10.24
N ARG A 167 -10.28 17.70 9.85
CA ARG A 167 -11.04 17.69 8.58
C ARG A 167 -12.54 17.79 8.82
N VAL A 168 -13.25 18.30 7.81
CA VAL A 168 -14.72 18.41 7.80
C VAL A 168 -15.42 17.06 8.00
N VAL A 169 -14.75 15.96 7.65
CA VAL A 169 -15.28 14.60 7.77
C VAL A 169 -15.14 13.99 9.17
N ALA A 170 -14.46 14.66 10.11
CA ALA A 170 -14.27 14.14 11.47
C ALA A 170 -15.57 13.70 12.17
N PRO A 171 -16.72 14.40 12.04
CA PRO A 171 -17.98 13.95 12.64
C PRO A 171 -18.42 12.56 12.14
N HIS A 172 -18.04 12.16 10.93
CA HIS A 172 -18.38 10.86 10.36
C HIS A 172 -17.85 9.69 11.20
N PHE A 173 -16.71 9.89 11.86
CA PHE A 173 -16.01 8.88 12.66
C PHE A 173 -16.26 9.03 14.18
N ALA A 174 -17.08 10.00 14.60
CA ALA A 174 -17.19 10.39 16.01
C ALA A 174 -17.71 9.28 16.94
N GLN A 175 -18.45 8.30 16.40
CA GLN A 175 -19.01 7.17 17.16
C GLN A 175 -18.19 5.88 17.02
N THR A 176 -17.04 5.94 16.33
CA THR A 176 -16.19 4.79 16.05
C THR A 176 -14.90 4.89 16.84
N ALA A 177 -14.59 3.84 17.61
CA ALA A 177 -13.26 3.67 18.17
C ALA A 177 -12.29 3.23 17.07
N LEU A 178 -11.36 4.11 16.69
CA LEU A 178 -10.27 3.82 15.76
C LEU A 178 -9.09 3.21 16.53
N LEU A 179 -8.94 1.88 16.46
CA LEU A 179 -7.98 1.14 17.27
C LEU A 179 -6.89 0.51 16.42
N VAL A 180 -5.69 0.42 16.99
CA VAL A 180 -4.59 -0.35 16.40
C VAL A 180 -4.64 -1.78 16.96
N ASP A 181 -4.30 -2.76 16.14
CA ASP A 181 -4.18 -4.15 16.58
C ASP A 181 -3.15 -4.28 17.71
N ILE A 182 -3.39 -5.14 18.70
CA ILE A 182 -2.54 -5.26 19.89
C ILE A 182 -1.14 -5.77 19.54
N PHE A 183 -1.01 -6.62 18.52
CA PHE A 183 0.29 -7.05 18.04
C PHE A 183 1.04 -5.88 17.39
N HIS A 184 0.36 -5.06 16.61
CA HIS A 184 0.95 -3.84 16.05
C HIS A 184 1.37 -2.88 17.18
N PHE A 185 0.50 -2.66 18.16
CA PHE A 185 0.77 -1.84 19.33
C PHE A 185 2.04 -2.26 20.08
N LYS A 186 2.23 -3.57 20.28
CA LYS A 186 3.39 -4.12 21.03
C LYS A 186 4.71 -4.06 20.26
N ASN A 187 4.68 -4.23 18.94
CA ASN A 187 5.90 -4.43 18.15
C ASN A 187 6.35 -3.21 17.36
N HIS A 188 5.45 -2.28 17.06
CA HIS A 188 5.71 -1.17 16.14
C HIS A 188 5.59 0.22 16.77
N HIS A 189 5.11 0.33 18.02
CA HIS A 189 5.13 1.61 18.73
C HIS A 189 6.30 1.68 19.70
N SER A 190 7.03 2.79 19.62
CA SER A 190 7.98 3.14 20.67
C SER A 190 7.22 3.46 21.96
N HIS A 191 7.82 3.17 23.12
CA HIS A 191 7.24 3.49 24.43
C HIS A 191 6.89 4.98 24.64
N GLY A 192 7.33 5.87 23.75
CA GLY A 192 7.07 7.32 23.78
C GLY A 192 5.87 7.81 22.95
N ASP A 193 5.18 6.95 22.19
CA ASP A 193 4.03 7.34 21.38
C ASP A 193 2.76 7.51 22.24
N THR A 194 2.70 8.66 22.92
CA THR A 194 1.62 9.03 23.83
C THR A 194 0.30 9.20 23.11
N PHE A 195 0.28 9.67 21.86
CA PHE A 195 -0.96 9.84 21.11
C PHE A 195 -1.62 8.50 20.81
N CYS A 196 -0.85 7.53 20.33
CA CYS A 196 -1.38 6.22 19.99
C CYS A 196 -1.82 5.45 21.25
N GLY A 197 -1.02 5.51 22.32
CA GLY A 197 -1.32 4.88 23.60
C GLY A 197 -2.61 5.41 24.27
N THR A 198 -2.95 6.68 24.02
CA THR A 198 -4.15 7.32 24.60
C THR A 198 -5.40 7.15 23.73
N HIS A 199 -5.27 7.26 22.41
CA HIS A 199 -6.46 7.34 21.54
C HIS A 199 -6.79 6.03 20.81
N CYS A 200 -5.78 5.19 20.51
CA CYS A 200 -5.97 4.04 19.63
C CYS A 200 -5.62 2.69 20.29
N ASN A 201 -5.28 2.69 21.58
CA ASN A 201 -4.95 1.49 22.32
C ASN A 201 -6.21 0.71 22.71
N ALA A 202 -6.41 -0.49 22.14
CA ALA A 202 -7.58 -1.31 22.45
C ALA A 202 -7.71 -1.66 23.95
N SER A 203 -6.61 -1.67 24.69
CA SER A 203 -6.57 -1.95 26.14
C SER A 203 -7.31 -0.89 26.97
N THR A 204 -7.52 0.32 26.44
CA THR A 204 -8.25 1.38 27.14
C THR A 204 -9.77 1.22 27.05
N TYR A 205 -10.25 0.18 26.35
CA TYR A 205 -11.68 -0.11 26.16
C TYR A 205 -12.06 -1.42 26.88
N PRO A 206 -12.53 -1.37 28.14
CA PRO A 206 -12.81 -2.56 28.94
C PRO A 206 -13.83 -3.52 28.32
N LYS A 207 -14.72 -3.01 27.45
CA LYS A 207 -15.71 -3.83 26.75
C LYS A 207 -15.11 -4.72 25.65
N LEU A 208 -13.84 -4.54 25.30
CA LEU A 208 -13.17 -5.31 24.25
C LEU A 208 -12.35 -6.48 24.78
N TYR A 209 -12.10 -6.53 26.09
CA TYR A 209 -11.31 -7.57 26.72
C TYR A 209 -12.04 -8.14 27.92
N ASP A 210 -12.23 -9.46 27.92
CA ASP A 210 -12.79 -10.16 29.08
C ASP A 210 -11.65 -10.60 30.01
N PRO A 211 -11.54 -10.03 31.23
CA PRO A 211 -10.48 -10.37 32.17
C PRO A 211 -10.62 -11.77 32.77
N ILE A 212 -11.81 -12.37 32.75
CA ILE A 212 -12.08 -13.70 33.30
C ILE A 212 -11.55 -14.75 32.34
N THR A 213 -11.99 -14.68 31.08
CA THR A 213 -11.58 -15.64 30.06
C THR A 213 -10.20 -15.31 29.47
N LYS A 214 -9.72 -14.07 29.62
CA LYS A 214 -8.50 -13.52 29.01
C LYS A 214 -8.55 -13.50 27.48
N TRP A 215 -9.75 -13.37 26.92
CA TRP A 215 -9.97 -13.28 25.48
C TRP A 215 -10.43 -11.89 25.07
N TRP A 216 -10.04 -11.51 23.85
CA TRP A 216 -10.57 -10.33 23.18
C TRP A 216 -11.91 -10.66 22.53
N VAL A 217 -12.84 -9.70 22.55
CA VAL A 217 -14.19 -9.84 21.99
C VAL A 217 -14.15 -9.99 20.47
N PHE A 218 -13.19 -9.35 19.80
CA PHE A 218 -13.04 -9.40 18.35
C PHE A 218 -11.69 -9.97 17.94
N ASN A 219 -11.70 -10.75 16.86
CA ASN A 219 -10.50 -11.18 16.15
C ASN A 219 -9.97 -10.03 15.29
N SER A 220 -9.10 -9.19 15.84
CA SER A 220 -8.45 -8.09 15.12
C SER A 220 -7.40 -8.57 14.10
N SER A 221 -6.96 -9.83 14.16
CA SER A 221 -6.05 -10.43 13.17
C SER A 221 -6.76 -11.03 11.94
N ILE A 222 -8.09 -10.93 11.84
CA ILE A 222 -8.86 -11.59 10.77
C ILE A 222 -8.47 -11.12 9.37
N CYS A 223 -8.10 -9.84 9.22
CA CYS A 223 -7.71 -9.29 7.92
C CYS A 223 -6.37 -9.88 7.47
N LYS A 224 -5.38 -9.97 8.36
CA LYS A 224 -4.11 -10.68 8.13
C LYS A 224 -4.28 -12.15 7.76
N GLN A 225 -5.22 -12.84 8.41
CA GLN A 225 -5.56 -14.22 8.08
C GLN A 225 -6.15 -14.32 6.66
N SER A 226 -7.05 -13.41 6.31
CA SER A 226 -7.63 -13.31 4.95
C SER A 226 -6.56 -12.98 3.90
N ASN A 227 -5.64 -12.08 4.22
CA ASN A 227 -4.49 -11.72 3.40
C ASN A 227 -3.58 -12.93 3.12
N THR A 228 -3.43 -13.84 4.09
CA THR A 228 -2.65 -15.08 3.90
C THR A 228 -3.25 -15.97 2.81
N TRP A 229 -4.58 -15.99 2.68
CA TRP A 229 -5.25 -16.69 1.59
C TRP A 229 -5.06 -15.96 0.25
N LEU A 230 -5.24 -14.64 0.20
CA LEU A 230 -5.08 -13.85 -1.03
C LEU A 230 -3.66 -13.86 -1.58
N ARG A 231 -2.63 -13.88 -0.71
CA ARG A 231 -1.23 -13.97 -1.13
C ARG A 231 -0.92 -15.22 -1.97
N LYS A 232 -1.74 -16.27 -1.91
CA LYS A 232 -1.59 -17.45 -2.77
C LYS A 232 -1.84 -17.16 -4.25
N TYR A 233 -2.51 -16.05 -4.56
CA TYR A 233 -2.80 -15.57 -5.91
C TYR A 233 -1.84 -14.46 -6.37
N GLN A 234 -0.73 -14.26 -5.65
CA GLN A 234 0.27 -13.25 -6.00
C GLN A 234 0.79 -13.46 -7.43
N GLY A 235 0.70 -12.40 -8.25
CA GLY A 235 1.10 -12.41 -9.66
C GLY A 235 0.17 -13.16 -10.63
N GLN A 236 -1.00 -13.61 -10.19
CA GLN A 236 -1.97 -14.35 -11.01
C GLN A 236 -3.20 -13.53 -11.43
N LEU A 237 -3.34 -12.32 -10.91
CA LEU A 237 -4.45 -11.38 -11.18
C LEU A 237 -3.94 -10.17 -11.97
#